data_AF-A0A093PBB5-F1
#
_entry.id   AF-A0A093PBB5-F1
#
_cell.length_a   1.000
_cell.length_b   1.000
_cell.length_c   1.000
_cell.angle_alpha   90.00
_cell.angle_beta   90.00
_cell.angle_gamma   90.00
#
_symmetry.space_group_name_H-M   'P 1'
#
loop_
_entity.id
_entity.type
_entity.pdbx_description
1 polymer ?
#
loop_
_entity_poly.entity_id
_entity_poly.type
_entity_poly.pdbx_seq_one_letter_code
_entity_poly.pdbx_strand_id
1 'polypeptide(L)'
;ESDTASEISFQFNKHKKTPSVGSHSSDMASVSSVSGSVLSVYSGDFGSVDAQGTVEFALDYDEKNREFQVHVSQCKDLAVVDEKKGRSDPYVKTYLLPDKARMGKRKTSVKKRTVNPIYNEVLRYKIEKMVLLIQKLNLSVWHNDPLGRNSFLGEIEIDLASWDWSNRKLNWYPLKPRSLSAVNGVDHRGVMSLSIKYVPPGSLGPKNPPSGEVHIWVKDVKDLLQLRPSGVDSFVKCYVLPDTSKKSYQKTRVIKRDTNPVFNHTIVYDGFHTEDLKDACVELTVWDHEKLTNHFLGGIRLGLGTGLSYGISVDWMDSTQEEVAFWQEMMLAANEWIEGLLPLRSL
;
A
#
# COMPACT_ATOMS: atom_id res chain seq x y z
N GLU A 1 3.52 -22.93 -79.71
CA GLU A 1 2.46 -23.74 -79.08
C GLU A 1 2.29 -23.19 -77.66
N SER A 2 1.48 -22.14 -77.52
CA SER A 2 0.10 -22.17 -76.99
C SER A 2 0.09 -22.50 -75.48
N ASP A 3 -0.55 -21.78 -74.55
CA ASP A 3 -1.25 -20.50 -74.54
C ASP A 3 -1.46 -20.15 -73.04
N THR A 4 -1.39 -18.86 -72.74
CA THR A 4 -2.02 -18.02 -71.68
C THR A 4 -2.88 -18.66 -70.57
N ALA A 5 -2.69 -18.26 -69.29
CA ALA A 5 -3.67 -17.48 -68.49
C ALA A 5 -3.40 -17.39 -66.96
N SER A 6 -3.54 -16.15 -66.49
CA SER A 6 -3.76 -15.55 -65.17
C SER A 6 -4.51 -16.36 -64.09
N GLU A 7 -4.22 -16.12 -62.80
CA GLU A 7 -5.08 -15.34 -61.88
C GLU A 7 -4.53 -15.27 -60.44
N ILE A 8 -5.00 -14.25 -59.73
CA ILE A 8 -4.57 -13.75 -58.43
C ILE A 8 -5.49 -14.37 -57.36
N SER A 9 -4.97 -14.85 -56.24
CA SER A 9 -5.75 -14.89 -54.99
C SER A 9 -4.86 -14.98 -53.74
N PHE A 10 -5.11 -14.06 -52.81
CA PHE A 10 -4.59 -14.07 -51.45
C PHE A 10 -5.32 -15.13 -50.62
N GLN A 11 -4.59 -15.97 -49.85
CA GLN A 11 -5.12 -16.54 -48.60
C GLN A 11 -4.03 -17.17 -47.70
N PHE A 12 -4.00 -16.69 -46.46
CA PHE A 12 -3.73 -17.36 -45.19
C PHE A 12 -2.65 -18.46 -45.12
N ASN A 13 -1.49 -18.11 -44.54
CA ASN A 13 -0.50 -19.08 -44.11
C ASN A 13 -0.92 -19.74 -42.77
N LYS A 14 -1.24 -21.04 -42.85
CA LYS A 14 -1.56 -21.95 -41.74
C LYS A 14 -0.24 -22.53 -41.19
N HIS A 15 0.19 -22.14 -40.01
CA HIS A 15 1.28 -22.84 -39.31
C HIS A 15 0.75 -24.03 -38.49
N LYS A 16 1.37 -25.20 -38.72
CA LYS A 16 1.14 -26.49 -38.07
C LYS A 16 1.44 -26.45 -36.56
N LYS A 17 0.60 -27.11 -35.77
CA LYS A 17 0.78 -27.47 -34.35
C LYS A 17 1.24 -28.91 -34.21
N THR A 18 2.08 -29.18 -33.19
CA THR A 18 2.10 -30.39 -32.32
C THR A 18 2.91 -30.07 -31.03
N PRO A 19 2.73 -30.78 -29.89
CA PRO A 19 2.14 -30.16 -28.70
C PRO A 19 2.93 -30.25 -27.37
N SER A 20 2.54 -29.34 -26.46
CA SER A 20 2.46 -29.39 -24.98
C SER A 20 3.58 -30.00 -24.12
N VAL A 21 4.16 -29.14 -23.26
CA VAL A 21 4.26 -29.39 -21.81
C VAL A 21 3.79 -28.13 -21.10
N GLY A 22 2.75 -28.25 -20.28
CA GLY A 22 2.20 -27.15 -19.50
C GLY A 22 3.10 -26.79 -18.32
N SER A 23 3.34 -25.50 -18.12
CA SER A 23 3.79 -24.97 -16.83
C SER A 23 2.90 -23.80 -16.45
N HIS A 24 1.98 -24.06 -15.53
CA HIS A 24 1.32 -23.04 -14.74
C HIS A 24 2.37 -22.31 -13.92
N SER A 25 2.49 -20.99 -14.10
CA SER A 25 3.22 -20.11 -13.19
C SER A 25 2.70 -18.69 -13.42
N SER A 26 1.54 -18.42 -12.86
CA SER A 26 0.98 -17.10 -12.68
C SER A 26 1.80 -16.30 -11.65
N ASP A 27 1.94 -15.02 -11.96
CA ASP A 27 2.14 -13.87 -11.08
C ASP A 27 3.39 -13.83 -10.20
N MET A 28 4.41 -13.13 -10.68
CA MET A 28 5.21 -12.21 -9.85
C MET A 28 5.66 -11.05 -10.75
N ALA A 29 4.74 -10.12 -10.99
CA ALA A 29 5.12 -8.80 -11.45
C ALA A 29 5.76 -8.06 -10.28
N SER A 30 6.85 -7.35 -10.58
CA SER A 30 7.48 -6.33 -9.77
C SER A 30 6.45 -5.48 -9.01
N VAL A 31 6.80 -5.05 -7.81
CA VAL A 31 5.99 -4.27 -6.86
C VAL A 31 5.51 -2.87 -7.35
N SER A 32 5.48 -2.63 -8.66
CA SER A 32 4.99 -1.40 -9.28
C SER A 32 3.46 -1.33 -9.41
N SER A 33 2.67 -2.10 -8.64
CA SER A 33 1.21 -2.15 -8.78
C SER A 33 0.44 -1.31 -7.75
N VAL A 34 1.02 -0.23 -7.23
CA VAL A 34 0.17 0.85 -6.68
C VAL A 34 -0.52 1.53 -7.86
N SER A 35 -1.78 1.14 -8.12
CA SER A 35 -2.64 1.78 -9.12
C SER A 35 -2.49 3.30 -9.03
N GLY A 36 -2.35 4.04 -10.13
CA GLY A 36 -2.29 5.52 -10.10
C GLY A 36 -3.45 6.20 -9.35
N SER A 37 -4.52 5.44 -9.09
CA SER A 37 -5.59 5.76 -8.16
C SER A 37 -5.13 6.03 -6.72
N VAL A 38 -4.14 5.31 -6.20
CA VAL A 38 -3.63 5.48 -4.83
C VAL A 38 -2.56 6.58 -4.75
N LEU A 39 -1.81 6.85 -5.82
CA LEU A 39 -0.80 7.92 -5.87
C LEU A 39 -1.41 9.30 -5.56
N SER A 40 -2.64 9.55 -6.02
CA SER A 40 -3.39 10.77 -5.67
C SER A 40 -3.72 10.95 -4.18
N VAL A 41 -3.41 9.97 -3.33
CA VAL A 41 -3.50 10.11 -1.87
C VAL A 41 -2.13 10.41 -1.26
N TYR A 42 -1.03 10.02 -1.90
CA TYR A 42 0.35 10.09 -1.38
C TYR A 42 1.21 11.22 -1.97
N SER A 43 0.75 11.94 -3.01
CA SER A 43 1.50 13.06 -3.58
C SER A 43 1.36 14.34 -2.74
N GLY A 44 2.24 14.56 -1.76
CA GLY A 44 2.21 15.67 -0.80
C GLY A 44 2.33 17.11 -1.34
N ASP A 45 2.01 17.36 -2.61
CA ASP A 45 2.08 18.68 -3.24
C ASP A 45 0.87 18.90 -4.17
N PHE A 46 -0.30 19.12 -3.56
CA PHE A 46 -1.61 19.20 -4.22
C PHE A 46 -2.05 20.63 -4.61
N GLY A 47 -1.12 21.58 -4.65
CA GLY A 47 -1.46 23.00 -4.80
C GLY A 47 -2.01 23.58 -3.49
N SER A 48 -1.43 24.69 -3.07
CA SER A 48 -1.72 25.36 -1.79
C SER A 48 -3.06 26.08 -1.81
N VAL A 49 -4.16 25.34 -1.68
CA VAL A 49 -5.50 25.91 -1.51
C VAL A 49 -6.06 25.46 -0.17
N ASP A 50 -6.41 26.42 0.68
CA ASP A 50 -7.00 26.15 1.99
C ASP A 50 -8.33 25.42 1.83
N ALA A 51 -8.50 24.31 2.54
CA ALA A 51 -9.73 23.54 2.48
C ALA A 51 -10.90 24.39 3.00
N GLN A 52 -11.94 24.51 2.18
CA GLN A 52 -13.10 25.36 2.46
C GLN A 52 -14.38 24.71 1.93
N GLY A 53 -15.48 25.02 2.60
CA GLY A 53 -16.83 24.70 2.13
C GLY A 53 -17.43 23.51 2.86
N THR A 54 -18.59 23.10 2.38
CA THR A 54 -19.37 22.00 2.96
C THR A 54 -19.81 21.03 1.87
N VAL A 55 -20.01 19.77 2.25
CA VAL A 55 -20.55 18.73 1.38
C VAL A 55 -21.80 18.13 2.01
N GLU A 56 -22.83 17.93 1.21
CA GLU A 56 -24.09 17.30 1.59
C GLU A 56 -24.14 15.89 1.03
N PHE A 57 -24.23 14.89 1.91
CA PHE A 57 -24.39 13.51 1.52
C PHE A 57 -25.21 12.70 2.53
N ALA A 58 -25.66 11.53 2.10
CA ALA A 58 -26.32 10.52 2.93
C ALA A 58 -25.62 9.18 2.75
N LEU A 59 -25.63 8.38 3.81
CA LEU A 59 -25.08 7.03 3.82
C LEU A 59 -26.22 6.03 4.00
N ASP A 60 -26.22 4.98 3.21
CA ASP A 60 -27.13 3.85 3.40
C ASP A 60 -26.43 2.53 3.07
N TYR A 61 -26.98 1.45 3.60
CA TYR A 61 -26.52 0.10 3.28
C TYR A 61 -27.70 -0.76 2.84
N ASP A 62 -27.65 -1.22 1.60
CA ASP A 62 -28.60 -2.14 1.04
C ASP A 62 -28.21 -3.59 1.39
N GLU A 63 -28.88 -4.12 2.42
CA GLU A 63 -28.68 -5.50 2.89
C GLU A 63 -28.96 -6.54 1.81
N LYS A 64 -29.93 -6.30 0.92
CA LYS A 64 -30.33 -7.26 -0.11
C LYS A 64 -29.24 -7.41 -1.16
N ASN A 65 -28.64 -6.29 -1.58
CA ASN A 65 -27.60 -6.27 -2.60
C ASN A 65 -26.18 -6.31 -2.02
N ARG A 66 -26.03 -6.33 -0.69
CA ARG A 66 -24.74 -6.22 0.02
C ARG A 66 -23.93 -5.03 -0.48
N GLU A 67 -24.57 -3.87 -0.46
CA GLU A 67 -24.04 -2.67 -1.10
C GLU A 67 -24.08 -1.46 -0.16
N PHE A 68 -22.91 -0.88 0.07
CA PHE A 68 -22.79 0.42 0.72
C PHE A 68 -22.96 1.54 -0.30
N GLN A 69 -23.86 2.48 -0.02
CA GLN A 69 -24.25 3.57 -0.90
C GLN A 69 -23.92 4.92 -0.26
N VAL A 70 -23.14 5.73 -0.97
CA VAL A 70 -22.83 7.12 -0.61
C VAL A 70 -23.57 8.02 -1.60
N HIS A 71 -24.68 8.61 -1.18
CA HIS A 71 -25.42 9.56 -1.99
C HIS A 71 -24.85 10.95 -1.81
N VAL A 72 -24.07 11.42 -2.78
CA VAL A 72 -23.48 12.77 -2.79
C VAL A 72 -24.44 13.70 -3.50
N SER A 73 -25.05 14.63 -2.75
CA SER A 73 -26.01 15.58 -3.33
C SER A 73 -25.31 16.78 -3.92
N GLN A 74 -24.60 17.56 -3.10
CA GLN A 74 -24.01 18.83 -3.52
C GLN A 74 -22.89 19.30 -2.58
N CYS A 75 -22.11 20.29 -3.01
CA CYS A 75 -21.22 21.05 -2.14
C CYS A 75 -21.60 22.53 -2.16
N LYS A 76 -21.19 23.27 -1.13
CA LYS A 76 -21.32 24.73 -1.05
C LYS A 76 -20.02 25.40 -0.64
N ASP A 77 -19.79 26.59 -1.16
CA ASP A 77 -18.71 27.50 -0.79
C ASP A 77 -17.31 26.85 -0.83
N LEU A 78 -17.08 26.03 -1.87
CA LEU A 78 -15.78 25.42 -2.11
C LEU A 78 -14.71 26.46 -2.41
N ALA A 79 -13.46 26.15 -2.08
CA ALA A 79 -12.33 27.00 -2.41
C ALA A 79 -12.18 27.23 -3.94
N VAL A 80 -11.77 28.44 -4.29
CA VAL A 80 -11.50 28.86 -5.68
C VAL A 80 -10.04 28.55 -6.00
N VAL A 81 -9.80 27.66 -6.96
CA VAL A 81 -8.42 27.29 -7.37
C VAL A 81 -7.89 28.21 -8.47
N ASP A 82 -8.71 28.53 -9.48
CA ASP A 82 -8.32 29.46 -10.55
C ASP A 82 -8.82 30.86 -10.19
N GLU A 83 -8.03 31.59 -9.39
CA GLU A 83 -8.32 32.98 -8.98
C GLU A 83 -8.53 33.92 -10.17
N LYS A 84 -7.78 33.71 -11.27
CA LYS A 84 -7.89 34.53 -12.49
C LYS A 84 -9.23 34.34 -13.20
N LYS A 85 -9.89 33.20 -13.02
CA LYS A 85 -11.18 32.89 -13.64
C LYS A 85 -12.32 32.76 -12.63
N GLY A 86 -12.06 32.96 -11.34
CA GLY A 86 -13.02 32.87 -10.24
C GLY A 86 -13.76 31.54 -10.16
N ARG A 87 -13.12 30.41 -10.52
CA ARG A 87 -13.85 29.15 -10.74
C ARG A 87 -13.06 27.90 -10.35
N SER A 88 -13.80 26.84 -9.98
CA SER A 88 -13.30 25.50 -9.74
C SER A 88 -14.04 24.48 -10.61
N ASP A 89 -13.41 23.35 -10.94
CA ASP A 89 -14.03 22.22 -11.64
C ASP A 89 -14.15 21.03 -10.67
N PRO A 90 -15.01 21.09 -9.64
CA PRO A 90 -15.00 20.13 -8.54
C PRO A 90 -15.58 18.75 -8.90
N TYR A 91 -15.04 17.72 -8.23
CA TYR A 91 -15.62 16.39 -8.12
C TYR A 91 -15.40 15.81 -6.72
N VAL A 92 -16.29 14.89 -6.31
CA VAL A 92 -16.17 14.17 -5.04
C VAL A 92 -15.59 12.79 -5.29
N LYS A 93 -14.73 12.34 -4.38
CA LYS A 93 -14.01 11.08 -4.42
C LYS A 93 -14.15 10.38 -3.07
N THR A 94 -14.43 9.08 -3.09
CA THR A 94 -14.57 8.29 -1.86
C THR A 94 -13.64 7.08 -1.84
N TYR A 95 -13.19 6.73 -0.64
CA TYR A 95 -12.47 5.50 -0.31
C TYR A 95 -13.02 4.87 0.96
N LEU A 96 -12.93 3.55 1.04
CA LEU A 96 -13.00 2.83 2.31
C LEU A 96 -11.56 2.60 2.78
N LEU A 97 -11.25 3.10 3.97
CA LEU A 97 -9.97 2.96 4.64
C LEU A 97 -10.07 1.84 5.67
N PRO A 98 -8.99 1.07 5.88
CA PRO A 98 -7.61 1.27 5.42
C PRO A 98 -7.33 0.79 3.98
N ASP A 99 -8.17 -0.07 3.42
CA ASP A 99 -7.86 -0.83 2.21
C ASP A 99 -8.27 -0.10 0.92
N LYS A 100 -7.56 1.00 0.63
CA LYS A 100 -7.76 1.86 -0.56
C LYS A 100 -7.64 1.08 -1.88
N ALA A 101 -6.85 0.01 -1.89
CA ALA A 101 -6.52 -0.77 -3.09
C ALA A 101 -7.60 -1.81 -3.43
N ARG A 102 -8.12 -2.54 -2.43
CA ARG A 102 -9.05 -3.65 -2.66
C ARG A 102 -10.46 -3.20 -3.04
N MET A 103 -10.99 -2.18 -2.37
CA MET A 103 -12.38 -1.73 -2.58
C MET A 103 -12.51 -0.73 -3.73
N GLY A 104 -11.39 -0.16 -4.15
CA GLY A 104 -11.26 0.77 -5.26
C GLY A 104 -11.88 2.14 -4.98
N LYS A 105 -11.42 3.13 -5.74
CA LYS A 105 -11.96 4.50 -5.72
C LYS A 105 -13.38 4.52 -6.29
N ARG A 106 -14.27 5.35 -5.73
CA ARG A 106 -15.46 5.84 -6.43
C ARG A 106 -15.38 7.36 -6.54
N LYS A 107 -15.96 7.92 -7.60
CA LYS A 107 -15.98 9.36 -7.81
C LYS A 107 -17.24 9.78 -8.54
N THR A 108 -17.66 11.01 -8.31
CA THR A 108 -18.73 11.64 -9.07
C THR A 108 -18.23 12.12 -10.43
N SER A 109 -19.15 12.57 -11.28
CA SER A 109 -18.82 13.41 -12.43
C SER A 109 -18.19 14.74 -11.98
N VAL A 110 -17.39 15.33 -12.87
CA VAL A 110 -16.80 16.66 -12.66
C VAL A 110 -17.82 17.72 -13.03
N LYS A 111 -18.09 18.66 -12.13
CA LYS A 111 -18.91 19.85 -12.43
C LYS A 111 -18.00 21.00 -12.75
N LYS A 112 -18.19 21.62 -13.92
CA LYS A 112 -17.29 22.66 -14.40
C LYS A 112 -17.72 24.03 -13.89
N ARG A 113 -16.73 24.87 -13.60
CA ARG A 113 -16.84 26.30 -13.33
C ARG A 113 -17.82 26.67 -12.20
N THR A 114 -17.74 25.97 -11.08
CA THR A 114 -18.61 26.19 -9.94
C THR A 114 -17.92 25.91 -8.61
N VAL A 115 -18.24 26.69 -7.58
CA VAL A 115 -17.90 26.42 -6.18
C VAL A 115 -19.08 25.84 -5.40
N ASN A 116 -20.24 25.70 -6.05
CA ASN A 116 -21.47 25.13 -5.51
C ASN A 116 -21.99 24.00 -6.43
N PRO A 117 -21.21 22.91 -6.62
CA PRO A 117 -21.59 21.83 -7.52
C PRO A 117 -22.77 21.02 -7.00
N ILE A 118 -23.70 20.68 -7.90
CA ILE A 118 -24.79 19.74 -7.65
C ILE A 118 -24.50 18.45 -8.43
N TYR A 119 -24.35 17.34 -7.71
CA TYR A 119 -24.05 16.02 -8.25
C TYR A 119 -25.31 15.16 -8.31
N ASN A 120 -25.97 14.93 -7.18
CA ASN A 120 -27.06 13.95 -7.00
C ASN A 120 -26.68 12.57 -7.55
N GLU A 121 -25.50 12.08 -7.15
CA GLU A 121 -24.91 10.82 -7.61
C GLU A 121 -24.76 9.84 -6.45
N VAL A 122 -25.02 8.56 -6.70
CA VAL A 122 -24.84 7.49 -5.70
C VAL A 122 -23.59 6.68 -6.05
N LEU A 123 -22.58 6.74 -5.18
CA LEU A 123 -21.36 5.97 -5.26
C LEU A 123 -21.53 4.64 -4.51
N ARG A 124 -21.25 3.51 -5.16
CA ARG A 124 -21.61 2.17 -4.68
C ARG A 124 -20.39 1.28 -4.43
N TYR A 125 -20.36 0.62 -3.27
CA TYR A 125 -19.37 -0.39 -2.90
C TYR A 125 -20.07 -1.72 -2.63
N LYS A 126 -19.68 -2.78 -3.34
CA LYS A 126 -20.07 -4.15 -3.00
C LYS A 126 -19.19 -4.63 -1.85
N ILE A 127 -19.76 -4.71 -0.66
CA ILE A 127 -19.05 -5.02 0.58
C ILE A 127 -20.04 -5.59 1.60
N GLU A 128 -19.63 -6.58 2.39
CA GLU A 128 -20.46 -7.11 3.46
C GLU A 128 -20.53 -6.14 4.65
N LYS A 129 -21.68 -6.06 5.32
CA LYS A 129 -21.93 -5.12 6.42
C LYS A 129 -20.89 -5.25 7.53
N MET A 130 -20.54 -6.47 7.93
CA MET A 130 -19.54 -6.70 8.97
C MET A 130 -18.15 -6.18 8.59
N VAL A 131 -17.77 -6.27 7.31
CA VAL A 131 -16.50 -5.71 6.81
C VAL A 131 -16.61 -4.19 6.72
N LEU A 132 -17.75 -3.65 6.30
CA LEU A 132 -17.98 -2.20 6.25
C LEU A 132 -17.83 -1.52 7.61
N LEU A 133 -18.32 -2.16 8.67
CA LEU A 133 -18.27 -1.62 10.04
C LEU A 133 -16.86 -1.55 10.64
N ILE A 134 -15.85 -2.18 10.02
CA ILE A 134 -14.45 -2.04 10.44
C ILE A 134 -13.66 -1.08 9.53
N GLN A 135 -14.33 -0.35 8.63
CA GLN A 135 -13.72 0.63 7.74
C GLN A 135 -14.05 2.07 8.18
N LYS A 136 -13.27 3.02 7.67
CA LYS A 136 -13.64 4.43 7.66
C LYS A 136 -13.94 4.89 6.24
N LEU A 137 -14.96 5.71 6.05
CA LEU A 137 -15.20 6.39 4.79
C LEU A 137 -14.33 7.65 4.76
N ASN A 138 -13.42 7.76 3.80
CA ASN A 138 -12.79 9.02 3.42
C ASN A 138 -13.51 9.57 2.19
N LEU A 139 -14.14 10.75 2.34
CA LEU A 139 -14.77 11.49 1.26
C LEU A 139 -13.99 12.79 1.07
N SER A 140 -13.43 13.01 -0.13
CA SER A 140 -12.62 14.17 -0.46
C SER A 140 -13.14 14.88 -1.71
N VAL A 141 -13.01 16.21 -1.74
CA VAL A 141 -13.41 17.07 -2.84
C VAL A 141 -12.15 17.59 -3.54
N TRP A 142 -12.18 17.62 -4.86
CA TRP A 142 -11.01 17.91 -5.69
C TRP A 142 -11.38 18.80 -6.85
N HIS A 143 -10.50 19.72 -7.21
CA HIS A 143 -10.51 20.43 -8.49
C HIS A 143 -9.89 19.55 -9.56
N ASN A 144 -10.61 19.32 -10.66
CA ASN A 144 -10.07 18.61 -11.81
C ASN A 144 -9.30 19.58 -12.72
N ASP A 145 -7.99 19.41 -12.81
CA ASP A 145 -7.15 20.11 -13.79
C ASP A 145 -6.74 19.13 -14.91
N PRO A 146 -7.31 19.25 -16.13
CA PRO A 146 -6.98 18.35 -17.23
C PRO A 146 -5.54 18.50 -17.75
N LEU A 147 -4.88 19.64 -17.51
CA LEU A 147 -3.55 19.96 -18.03
C LEU A 147 -2.48 19.96 -16.94
N GLY A 148 -2.88 19.85 -15.68
CA GLY A 148 -2.01 19.88 -14.51
C GLY A 148 -2.34 18.79 -13.50
N ARG A 149 -2.06 19.08 -12.22
CA ARG A 149 -2.41 18.20 -11.10
C ARG A 149 -3.73 18.64 -10.49
N ASN A 150 -4.57 17.67 -10.14
CA ASN A 150 -5.81 17.97 -9.43
C ASN A 150 -5.52 18.58 -8.06
N SER A 151 -6.20 19.67 -7.73
CA SER A 151 -6.02 20.36 -6.46
C SER A 151 -6.99 19.85 -5.41
N PHE A 152 -6.51 19.67 -4.19
CA PHE A 152 -7.34 19.23 -3.07
C PHE A 152 -8.17 20.40 -2.52
N LEU A 153 -9.46 20.18 -2.27
CA LEU A 153 -10.38 21.23 -1.77
C LEU A 153 -10.88 20.95 -0.35
N GLY A 154 -10.61 19.77 0.20
CA GLY A 154 -11.02 19.37 1.55
C GLY A 154 -11.55 17.94 1.61
N GLU A 155 -11.62 17.39 2.82
CA GLU A 155 -12.13 16.04 3.08
C GLU A 155 -12.89 15.92 4.39
N ILE A 156 -13.60 14.80 4.51
CA ILE A 156 -14.17 14.30 5.77
C ILE A 156 -13.88 12.81 5.89
N GLU A 157 -13.57 12.39 7.11
CA GLU A 157 -13.44 10.98 7.48
C GLU A 157 -14.56 10.62 8.46
N ILE A 158 -15.21 9.48 8.20
CA ILE A 158 -16.31 8.96 9.03
C ILE A 158 -15.94 7.54 9.43
N ASP A 159 -15.90 7.28 10.73
CA ASP A 159 -15.83 5.93 11.24
C ASP A 159 -17.19 5.24 11.05
N LEU A 160 -17.22 4.18 10.24
CA LEU A 160 -18.46 3.49 9.88
C LEU A 160 -18.93 2.55 10.99
N ALA A 161 -18.08 2.24 11.98
CA ALA A 161 -18.44 1.48 13.17
C ALA A 161 -19.40 2.27 14.07
N SER A 162 -19.13 3.57 14.23
CA SER A 162 -19.85 4.49 15.11
C SER A 162 -20.95 5.30 14.41
N TRP A 163 -21.15 5.08 13.10
CA TRP A 163 -22.19 5.75 12.33
C TRP A 163 -23.60 5.30 12.73
N ASP A 164 -24.51 6.25 12.90
CA ASP A 164 -25.94 5.97 13.08
C ASP A 164 -26.58 5.53 11.76
N TRP A 165 -26.64 4.22 11.54
CA TRP A 165 -27.24 3.63 10.34
C TRP A 165 -28.75 3.81 10.20
N SER A 166 -29.44 4.38 11.21
CA SER A 166 -30.83 4.82 11.06
C SER A 166 -30.94 6.17 10.34
N ASN A 167 -29.87 6.97 10.35
CA ASN A 167 -29.83 8.26 9.66
C ASN A 167 -29.54 8.09 8.16
N ARG A 168 -30.63 8.03 7.38
CA ARG A 168 -30.59 7.98 5.90
C ARG A 168 -30.79 9.33 5.23
N LYS A 169 -30.76 10.43 6.00
CA LYS A 169 -31.03 11.77 5.48
C LYS A 169 -29.77 12.40 4.92
N LEU A 170 -29.97 13.33 3.99
CA LEU A 170 -28.90 14.23 3.54
C LEU A 170 -28.53 15.16 4.69
N ASN A 171 -27.24 15.22 5.02
CA ASN A 171 -26.70 16.06 6.06
C ASN A 171 -25.50 16.85 5.53
N TRP A 172 -25.34 18.07 6.03
CA TRP A 172 -24.22 18.95 5.69
C TRP A 172 -23.03 18.69 6.60
N TYR A 173 -21.86 18.56 5.99
CA TYR A 173 -20.60 18.35 6.69
C TYR A 173 -19.56 19.38 6.26
N PRO A 174 -18.88 20.06 7.20
CA PRO A 174 -17.78 20.94 6.87
C PRO A 174 -16.58 20.15 6.36
N LEU A 175 -15.99 20.61 5.27
CA LEU A 175 -14.76 20.06 4.73
C LEU A 175 -13.58 20.50 5.60
N LYS A 176 -12.64 19.59 5.84
CA LYS A 176 -11.45 19.84 6.63
C LYS A 176 -10.20 19.78 5.75
N PRO A 177 -9.13 20.50 6.11
CA PRO A 177 -7.80 20.26 5.55
C PRO A 177 -7.41 18.79 5.75
N ARG A 178 -6.60 18.27 4.82
CA ARG A 178 -6.05 16.92 4.98
C ARG A 178 -5.14 16.90 6.20
N SER A 179 -5.37 15.95 7.11
CA SER A 179 -4.47 15.75 8.24
C SER A 179 -3.07 15.38 7.75
N LEU A 180 -2.02 16.04 8.27
CA LEU A 180 -0.62 15.75 7.92
C LEU A 180 -0.23 14.28 8.19
N SER A 181 -0.97 13.59 9.07
CA SER A 181 -0.85 12.14 9.30
C SER A 181 -1.13 11.31 8.04
N ALA A 182 -2.00 11.79 7.14
CA ALA A 182 -2.34 11.13 5.88
C ALA A 182 -1.38 11.50 4.72
N VAL A 183 -0.55 12.54 4.88
CA VAL A 183 0.39 13.05 3.87
C VAL A 183 1.75 12.35 3.96
N ASN A 184 2.15 11.90 5.16
CA ASN A 184 3.45 11.26 5.40
C ASN A 184 3.46 9.73 5.27
N GLY A 185 2.44 9.12 4.64
CA GLY A 185 2.46 7.67 4.37
C GLY A 185 2.48 6.76 5.61
N VAL A 186 2.33 7.31 6.83
CA VAL A 186 2.17 6.52 8.04
C VAL A 186 0.71 6.09 8.15
N ASP A 187 0.26 5.28 7.18
CA ASP A 187 -0.80 4.32 7.47
C ASP A 187 -0.26 3.56 8.70
N HIS A 188 -0.83 3.75 9.90
CA HIS A 188 -0.44 2.97 11.08
C HIS A 188 -0.75 1.51 10.80
N ARG A 189 0.24 0.79 10.26
CA ARG A 189 0.16 -0.62 9.84
C ARG A 189 0.57 -1.57 10.95
N GLY A 190 0.84 -1.02 12.12
CA GLY A 190 1.41 -1.69 13.28
C GLY A 190 2.86 -1.30 13.50
N VAL A 191 3.42 -1.82 14.58
CA VAL A 191 4.81 -1.57 14.98
C VAL A 191 5.46 -2.92 15.28
N MET A 192 6.62 -3.18 14.68
CA MET A 192 7.38 -4.41 14.87
C MET A 192 8.46 -4.22 15.94
N SER A 193 8.45 -5.13 16.92
CA SER A 193 9.49 -5.31 17.92
C SER A 193 10.43 -6.42 17.46
N LEU A 194 11.72 -6.12 17.34
CA LEU A 194 12.73 -7.08 16.93
C LEU A 194 14.10 -6.79 17.55
N SER A 195 15.01 -7.75 17.45
CA SER A 195 16.43 -7.53 17.69
C SER A 195 17.25 -7.96 16.49
N ILE A 196 18.36 -7.27 16.22
CA ILE A 196 19.28 -7.60 15.14
C ILE A 196 20.71 -7.69 15.67
N LYS A 197 21.51 -8.58 15.09
CA LYS A 197 22.92 -8.77 15.44
C LYS A 197 23.70 -9.18 14.21
N TYR A 198 24.87 -8.56 14.02
CA TYR A 198 25.87 -9.03 13.06
C TYR A 198 26.97 -9.79 13.77
N VAL A 199 27.31 -10.97 13.27
CA VAL A 199 28.43 -11.80 13.74
C VAL A 199 29.48 -11.84 12.62
N PRO A 200 30.63 -11.17 12.77
CA PRO A 200 31.68 -11.20 11.76
C PRO A 200 32.29 -12.61 11.59
N PRO A 201 32.83 -12.95 10.41
CA PRO A 201 33.51 -14.22 10.20
C PRO A 201 34.68 -14.38 11.18
N GLY A 202 34.78 -15.55 11.81
CA GLY A 202 35.84 -15.88 12.77
C GLY A 202 35.74 -15.21 14.15
N SER A 203 34.65 -14.48 14.45
CA SER A 203 34.53 -13.77 15.73
C SER A 203 34.23 -14.67 16.93
N LEU A 204 33.66 -15.85 16.72
CA LEU A 204 33.24 -16.78 17.79
C LEU A 204 34.27 -17.90 18.05
N GLY A 205 35.41 -17.85 17.38
CA GLY A 205 36.49 -18.83 17.52
C GLY A 205 37.24 -19.02 16.21
N PRO A 206 38.30 -19.85 16.21
CA PRO A 206 39.13 -20.07 15.03
C PRO A 206 38.28 -20.52 13.84
N LYS A 207 38.12 -19.65 12.84
CA LYS A 207 37.33 -19.85 11.61
C LYS A 207 35.81 -20.05 11.80
N ASN A 208 35.24 -19.62 12.93
CA ASN A 208 33.80 -19.70 13.19
C ASN A 208 33.21 -18.32 13.55
N PRO A 209 32.09 -17.89 12.93
CA PRO A 209 31.46 -18.53 11.76
C PRO A 209 32.36 -18.43 10.51
N PRO A 210 32.19 -19.31 9.50
CA PRO A 210 33.01 -19.34 8.29
C PRO A 210 32.78 -18.12 7.37
N SER A 211 31.63 -17.47 7.50
CA SER A 211 31.23 -16.24 6.83
C SER A 211 30.53 -15.34 7.86
N GLY A 212 30.32 -14.06 7.53
CA GLY A 212 29.53 -13.18 8.38
C GLY A 212 28.06 -13.63 8.41
N GLU A 213 27.43 -13.48 9.58
CA GLU A 213 26.03 -13.84 9.78
C GLU A 213 25.23 -12.64 10.28
N VAL A 214 24.04 -12.43 9.70
CA VAL A 214 23.04 -11.48 10.19
C VAL A 214 21.94 -12.28 10.88
N HIS A 215 21.78 -12.05 12.18
CA HIS A 215 20.78 -12.67 13.04
C HIS A 215 19.65 -11.68 13.26
N ILE A 216 18.42 -12.09 12.98
CA ILE A 216 17.21 -11.27 13.13
C ILE A 216 16.24 -12.01 14.04
N TRP A 217 15.98 -11.49 15.23
CA TRP A 217 15.00 -12.03 16.16
C TRP A 217 13.71 -11.22 16.09
N VAL A 218 12.73 -11.76 15.37
CA VAL A 218 11.39 -11.16 15.26
C VAL A 218 10.60 -11.53 16.52
N LYS A 219 10.34 -10.55 17.39
CA LYS A 219 9.69 -10.75 18.69
C LYS A 219 8.18 -10.73 18.54
N ASP A 220 7.62 -9.56 18.27
CA ASP A 220 6.19 -9.32 18.18
C ASP A 220 5.86 -8.17 17.22
N VAL A 221 4.61 -8.09 16.81
CA VAL A 221 4.05 -6.92 16.13
C VAL A 221 2.81 -6.49 16.87
N LYS A 222 2.60 -5.19 17.03
CA LYS A 222 1.41 -4.61 17.66
C LYS A 222 0.59 -3.82 16.67
N ASP A 223 -0.71 -3.73 16.94
CA ASP A 223 -1.68 -2.94 16.18
C ASP A 223 -1.72 -3.28 14.68
N LEU A 224 -1.65 -4.57 14.33
CA LEU A 224 -1.84 -5.00 12.96
C LEU A 224 -3.23 -4.67 12.45
N LEU A 225 -3.25 -4.29 11.18
CA LEU A 225 -4.47 -3.93 10.49
C LEU A 225 -5.41 -5.13 10.29
N GLN A 226 -6.58 -5.07 10.92
CA GLN A 226 -7.61 -6.09 10.73
C GLN A 226 -8.41 -5.83 9.45
N LEU A 227 -8.16 -6.64 8.42
CA LEU A 227 -8.84 -6.53 7.12
C LEU A 227 -10.21 -7.23 7.06
N ARG A 228 -10.49 -8.10 8.05
CA ARG A 228 -11.65 -9.00 8.10
C ARG A 228 -12.16 -9.20 9.54
N PRO A 229 -13.46 -9.43 9.76
CA PRO A 229 -14.00 -9.68 11.11
C PRO A 229 -13.43 -10.91 11.83
N SER A 230 -12.93 -11.90 11.08
CA SER A 230 -12.37 -13.15 11.63
C SER A 230 -11.03 -12.99 12.36
N GLY A 231 -10.45 -11.79 12.38
CA GLY A 231 -9.10 -11.51 12.88
C GLY A 231 -8.05 -11.57 11.78
N VAL A 232 -6.78 -11.47 12.19
CA VAL A 232 -5.61 -11.48 11.29
C VAL A 232 -4.83 -12.77 11.52
N ASP A 233 -4.58 -13.54 10.47
CA ASP A 233 -3.74 -14.74 10.51
C ASP A 233 -2.33 -14.38 10.02
N SER A 234 -1.52 -13.78 10.88
CA SER A 234 -0.28 -13.12 10.49
C SER A 234 0.95 -14.03 10.38
N PHE A 235 1.84 -13.73 9.44
CA PHE A 235 3.20 -14.26 9.40
C PHE A 235 4.18 -13.24 8.80
N VAL A 236 5.47 -13.41 9.07
CA VAL A 236 6.54 -12.52 8.57
C VAL A 236 7.37 -13.28 7.54
N LYS A 237 7.68 -12.64 6.42
CA LYS A 237 8.72 -13.08 5.47
C LYS A 237 9.92 -12.17 5.59
N CYS A 238 11.11 -12.75 5.50
CA CYS A 238 12.38 -12.06 5.50
C CYS A 238 13.09 -12.35 4.18
N TYR A 239 13.63 -11.30 3.56
CA TYR A 239 14.61 -11.39 2.47
C TYR A 239 15.87 -10.64 2.86
N VAL A 240 17.00 -11.06 2.30
CA VAL A 240 18.23 -10.26 2.27
C VAL A 240 18.45 -9.85 0.83
N LEU A 241 18.20 -8.59 0.53
CA LEU A 241 18.40 -8.01 -0.79
C LEU A 241 19.91 -7.77 -1.00
N PRO A 242 20.43 -7.99 -2.22
CA PRO A 242 19.69 -8.14 -3.49
C PRO A 242 19.14 -9.55 -3.81
N ASP A 243 19.39 -10.59 -3.01
CA ASP A 243 18.93 -11.95 -3.30
C ASP A 243 17.42 -12.11 -3.05
N THR A 244 16.64 -11.99 -4.12
CA THR A 244 15.18 -12.18 -4.14
C THR A 244 14.76 -13.59 -4.57
N SER A 245 15.68 -14.55 -4.63
CA SER A 245 15.36 -15.90 -5.08
C SER A 245 14.34 -16.58 -4.18
N LYS A 246 13.46 -17.42 -4.75
CA LYS A 246 12.43 -18.14 -3.97
C LYS A 246 13.00 -19.05 -2.88
N LYS A 247 14.30 -19.36 -2.94
CA LYS A 247 15.00 -20.21 -1.97
C LYS A 247 15.68 -19.39 -0.87
N SER A 248 15.91 -18.10 -1.06
CA SER A 248 16.62 -17.25 -0.09
C SER A 248 15.72 -16.76 1.03
N TYR A 249 14.41 -16.63 0.80
CA TYR A 249 13.52 -16.09 1.82
C TYR A 249 13.25 -17.08 2.95
N GLN A 250 13.20 -16.55 4.17
CA GLN A 250 12.79 -17.27 5.36
C GLN A 250 11.46 -16.70 5.86
N LYS A 251 10.69 -17.49 6.61
CA LYS A 251 9.39 -17.03 7.13
C LYS A 251 9.09 -17.61 8.51
N THR A 252 8.33 -16.85 9.29
CA THR A 252 7.81 -17.30 10.58
C THR A 252 6.62 -18.26 10.42
N ARG A 253 6.18 -18.86 11.53
CA ARG A 253 4.91 -19.58 11.60
C ARG A 253 3.75 -18.60 11.53
N VAL A 254 2.59 -19.07 11.08
CA VAL A 254 1.36 -18.28 11.08
C VAL A 254 0.77 -18.22 12.50
N ILE A 255 0.58 -17.02 13.02
CA ILE A 255 -0.15 -16.74 14.26
C ILE A 255 -1.58 -16.38 13.88
N LYS A 256 -2.57 -17.08 14.44
CA LYS A 256 -3.95 -16.98 13.99
C LYS A 256 -4.77 -16.00 14.83
N ARG A 257 -5.65 -15.25 14.15
CA ARG A 257 -6.69 -14.39 14.73
C ARG A 257 -6.17 -13.41 15.79
N ASP A 258 -5.01 -12.81 15.56
CA ASP A 258 -4.39 -11.91 16.52
C ASP A 258 -3.83 -10.67 15.81
N THR A 259 -4.24 -9.49 16.27
CA THR A 259 -3.72 -8.20 15.80
C THR A 259 -2.43 -7.80 16.52
N ASN A 260 -2.03 -8.52 17.56
CA ASN A 260 -0.80 -8.32 18.33
C ASN A 260 0.04 -9.61 18.39
N PRO A 261 0.39 -10.21 17.24
CA PRO A 261 1.02 -11.52 17.20
C PRO A 261 2.42 -11.51 17.85
N VAL A 262 2.70 -12.54 18.66
CA VAL A 262 4.03 -12.84 19.18
C VAL A 262 4.64 -13.97 18.34
N PHE A 263 5.71 -13.66 17.60
CA PHE A 263 6.40 -14.62 16.74
C PHE A 263 7.52 -15.34 17.46
N ASN A 264 8.32 -14.61 18.25
CA ASN A 264 9.54 -15.09 18.93
C ASN A 264 10.36 -16.05 18.06
N HIS A 265 10.72 -15.59 16.86
CA HIS A 265 11.37 -16.40 15.84
C HIS A 265 12.70 -15.77 15.41
N THR A 266 13.78 -16.53 15.50
CA THR A 266 15.11 -16.11 15.04
C THR A 266 15.36 -16.60 13.63
N ILE A 267 15.70 -15.67 12.74
CA ILE A 267 16.08 -15.89 11.34
C ILE A 267 17.57 -15.59 11.23
N VAL A 268 18.33 -16.46 10.58
CA VAL A 268 19.78 -16.29 10.42
C VAL A 268 20.12 -16.39 8.94
N TYR A 269 20.84 -15.39 8.45
CA TYR A 269 21.42 -15.38 7.11
C TYR A 269 22.93 -15.39 7.23
N ASP A 270 23.58 -16.33 6.55
CA ASP A 270 25.04 -16.45 6.46
C ASP A 270 25.54 -15.99 5.08
N GLY A 271 26.86 -15.97 4.90
CA GLY A 271 27.49 -15.71 3.60
C GLY A 271 27.91 -14.26 3.36
N PHE A 272 27.87 -13.40 4.37
CA PHE A 272 28.27 -12.00 4.23
C PHE A 272 29.77 -11.80 4.39
N HIS A 273 30.37 -10.98 3.53
CA HIS A 273 31.57 -10.23 3.91
C HIS A 273 31.15 -9.00 4.69
N THR A 274 32.01 -8.50 5.58
CA THR A 274 31.66 -7.32 6.40
C THR A 274 31.41 -6.10 5.52
N GLU A 275 32.12 -5.95 4.39
CA GLU A 275 31.84 -4.89 3.43
C GLU A 275 30.46 -4.98 2.77
N ASP A 276 29.85 -6.17 2.66
CA ASP A 276 28.57 -6.36 1.99
C ASP A 276 27.42 -5.69 2.76
N LEU A 277 27.58 -5.46 4.07
CA LEU A 277 26.57 -4.80 4.92
C LEU A 277 26.24 -3.37 4.47
N LYS A 278 27.13 -2.72 3.71
CA LYS A 278 26.88 -1.37 3.17
C LYS A 278 25.92 -1.38 1.96
N ASP A 279 25.84 -2.52 1.29
CA ASP A 279 25.12 -2.71 0.02
C ASP A 279 23.94 -3.69 0.17
N ALA A 280 23.80 -4.35 1.31
CA ALA A 280 22.72 -5.27 1.64
C ALA A 280 21.56 -4.57 2.36
N CYS A 281 20.36 -5.15 2.23
CA CYS A 281 19.17 -4.70 2.93
C CYS A 281 18.34 -5.90 3.42
N VAL A 282 17.99 -5.93 4.70
CA VAL A 282 17.05 -6.91 5.25
C VAL A 282 15.63 -6.38 5.07
N GLU A 283 14.82 -7.05 4.25
CA GLU A 283 13.40 -6.72 4.06
C GLU A 283 12.54 -7.67 4.90
N LEU A 284 11.78 -7.12 5.85
CA LEU A 284 10.80 -7.85 6.66
C LEU A 284 9.39 -7.41 6.27
N THR A 285 8.57 -8.34 5.81
CA THR A 285 7.19 -8.08 5.36
C THR A 285 6.19 -8.91 6.17
N VAL A 286 5.16 -8.26 6.70
CA VAL A 286 4.07 -8.90 7.46
C VAL A 286 2.87 -9.12 6.57
N TRP A 287 2.28 -10.30 6.66
CA TRP A 287 1.19 -10.76 5.79
C TRP A 287 0.04 -11.37 6.59
N ASP A 288 -1.20 -11.09 6.21
CA ASP A 288 -2.40 -11.86 6.62
C ASP A 288 -2.57 -13.06 5.68
N HIS A 289 -2.59 -14.25 6.25
CA HIS A 289 -2.74 -15.51 5.53
C HIS A 289 -4.22 -15.79 5.22
N GLU A 290 -4.48 -16.14 3.96
CA GLU A 290 -5.80 -16.61 3.53
C GLU A 290 -5.65 -17.81 2.60
N LYS A 291 -6.72 -18.62 2.52
CA LYS A 291 -6.76 -19.85 1.72
C LYS A 291 -6.40 -19.65 0.25
N LEU A 292 -6.69 -18.47 -0.30
CA LEU A 292 -6.48 -18.17 -1.72
C LEU A 292 -5.33 -17.18 -1.96
N THR A 293 -5.28 -16.08 -1.21
CA THR A 293 -4.31 -15.00 -1.44
C THR A 293 -3.88 -14.38 -0.12
N ASN A 294 -2.57 -14.31 0.14
CA ASN A 294 -2.07 -13.58 1.31
C ASN A 294 -2.18 -12.08 1.07
N HIS A 295 -2.53 -11.32 2.11
CA HIS A 295 -2.64 -9.85 2.05
C HIS A 295 -1.47 -9.20 2.76
N PHE A 296 -0.83 -8.23 2.12
CA PHE A 296 0.26 -7.48 2.72
C PHE A 296 -0.26 -6.50 3.78
N LEU A 297 0.32 -6.52 4.97
CA LEU A 297 -0.08 -5.64 6.08
C LEU A 297 0.89 -4.46 6.23
N GLY A 298 2.18 -4.70 6.05
CA GLY A 298 3.23 -3.69 6.13
C GLY A 298 4.61 -4.34 6.21
N GLY A 299 5.66 -3.53 6.12
CA GLY A 299 7.02 -4.03 6.23
C GLY A 299 8.01 -2.94 6.61
N ILE A 300 9.25 -3.37 6.81
CA ILE A 300 10.42 -2.53 7.08
C ILE A 300 11.59 -3.00 6.22
N ARG A 301 12.51 -2.09 5.92
CA ARG A 301 13.75 -2.38 5.19
C ARG A 301 14.94 -1.85 5.98
N LEU A 302 15.78 -2.75 6.47
CA LEU A 302 16.93 -2.42 7.32
C LEU A 302 18.20 -2.44 6.46
N GLY A 303 18.75 -1.26 6.23
CA GLY A 303 19.95 -1.05 5.43
C GLY A 303 20.40 0.40 5.57
N LEU A 304 21.40 0.80 4.78
CA LEU A 304 21.93 2.17 4.84
C LEU A 304 21.09 3.22 4.09
N GLY A 305 20.00 2.82 3.40
CA GLY A 305 19.08 3.77 2.77
C GLY A 305 19.71 4.66 1.68
N THR A 306 20.78 4.19 1.03
CA THR A 306 21.60 5.00 0.10
C THR A 306 20.96 5.18 -1.28
N GLY A 307 19.89 4.44 -1.60
CA GLY A 307 19.35 4.30 -2.97
C GLY A 307 20.28 3.54 -3.93
N LEU A 308 21.39 2.98 -3.44
CA LEU A 308 22.42 2.31 -4.22
C LEU A 308 22.80 0.96 -3.58
N SER A 309 22.99 -0.08 -4.40
CA SER A 309 23.56 -1.36 -3.97
C SER A 309 24.62 -1.79 -4.97
N TYR A 310 25.84 -2.05 -4.49
CA TYR A 310 27.02 -2.37 -5.31
C TYR A 310 27.26 -1.35 -6.43
N GLY A 311 26.98 -0.08 -6.15
CA GLY A 311 27.12 1.04 -7.10
C GLY A 311 25.97 1.18 -8.11
N ILE A 312 24.92 0.36 -8.03
CA ILE A 312 23.76 0.38 -8.91
C ILE A 312 22.57 1.01 -8.19
N SER A 313 21.86 1.93 -8.85
CA SER A 313 20.63 2.51 -8.28
C SER A 313 19.51 1.50 -8.18
N VAL A 314 18.90 1.43 -7.00
CA VAL A 314 17.84 0.47 -6.66
C VAL A 314 16.75 1.16 -5.85
N ASP A 315 15.51 0.68 -5.99
CA ASP A 315 14.32 1.23 -5.33
C ASP A 315 14.12 0.72 -3.89
N TRP A 316 14.80 -0.36 -3.51
CA TRP A 316 14.68 -1.00 -2.20
C TRP A 316 15.76 -0.60 -1.18
N MET A 317 16.74 0.23 -1.56
CA MET A 317 17.64 0.89 -0.59
C MET A 317 17.02 2.20 -0.10
N ASP A 318 15.79 2.12 0.42
CA ASP A 318 14.92 3.26 0.76
C ASP A 318 14.63 3.35 2.28
N SER A 319 15.51 2.78 3.12
CA SER A 319 15.35 2.75 4.57
C SER A 319 15.07 4.15 5.16
N THR A 320 14.13 4.24 6.10
CA THR A 320 13.84 5.48 6.85
C THR A 320 15.00 5.85 7.78
N GLN A 321 14.97 7.06 8.34
CA GLN A 321 15.99 7.50 9.28
C GLN A 321 16.11 6.58 10.50
N GLU A 322 14.99 6.09 11.05
CA GLU A 322 15.01 5.14 12.16
C GLU A 322 15.55 3.76 11.74
N GLU A 323 15.16 3.27 10.56
CA GLU A 323 15.66 2.00 10.01
C GLU A 323 17.18 2.05 9.76
N VAL A 324 17.69 3.17 9.25
CA VAL A 324 19.13 3.41 9.02
C VAL A 324 19.89 3.47 10.34
N ALA A 325 19.39 4.21 11.33
CA ALA A 325 20.03 4.31 12.64
C ALA A 325 20.15 2.92 13.31
N PHE A 326 19.08 2.12 13.24
CA PHE A 326 19.06 0.76 13.77
C PHE A 326 20.07 -0.16 13.07
N TRP A 327 20.17 -0.08 11.74
CA TRP A 327 21.16 -0.84 10.96
C TRP A 327 22.61 -0.41 11.27
N GLN A 328 22.85 0.90 11.35
CA GLN A 328 24.18 1.45 11.67
C GLN A 328 24.63 1.04 13.07
N GLU A 329 23.75 1.07 14.05
CA GLU A 329 24.05 0.65 15.42
C GLU A 329 24.50 -0.83 15.45
N MET A 330 23.79 -1.71 14.72
CA MET A 330 24.20 -3.11 14.58
C MET A 330 25.58 -3.26 13.94
N MET A 331 25.89 -2.47 12.91
CA MET A 331 27.22 -2.51 12.26
C MET A 331 28.33 -2.07 13.21
N LEU A 332 28.06 -1.14 14.12
CA LEU A 332 29.02 -0.63 15.11
C LEU A 332 29.21 -1.58 16.29
N ALA A 333 28.15 -2.28 16.70
CA ALA A 333 28.12 -3.16 17.87
C ALA A 333 28.15 -4.65 17.46
N ALA A 334 29.22 -5.07 16.79
CA ALA A 334 29.35 -6.45 16.34
C ALA A 334 29.28 -7.47 17.49
N ASN A 335 28.60 -8.59 17.25
CA ASN A 335 28.27 -9.65 18.20
C ASN A 335 27.28 -9.27 19.32
N GLU A 336 26.74 -8.05 19.32
CA GLU A 336 25.73 -7.61 20.28
C GLU A 336 24.33 -7.60 19.65
N TRP A 337 23.31 -7.84 20.47
CA TRP A 337 21.92 -7.72 20.04
C TRP A 337 21.46 -6.29 20.22
N ILE A 338 21.11 -5.64 19.11
CA ILE A 338 20.48 -4.32 19.10
C ILE A 338 18.97 -4.51 19.05
N GLU A 339 18.25 -3.94 20.01
CA GLU A 339 16.79 -4.02 20.07
C GLU A 339 16.14 -2.81 19.41
N GLY A 340 15.08 -3.05 18.64
CA GLY A 340 14.41 -2.02 17.87
C GLY A 340 12.90 -2.17 17.92
N LEU A 341 12.21 -1.03 17.90
CA LEU A 341 10.77 -0.93 17.76
C LEU A 341 10.49 -0.02 16.56
N LEU A 342 10.10 -0.61 15.42
CA LEU A 342 10.03 0.08 14.14
C LEU A 342 8.60 0.09 13.57
N PRO A 343 8.10 1.26 13.10
CA PRO A 343 6.78 1.35 12.51
C PRO A 343 6.73 0.61 11.16
N LEU A 344 5.69 -0.17 10.93
CA LEU A 344 5.46 -0.80 9.64
C LEU A 344 5.02 0.24 8.61
N ARG A 345 5.61 0.20 7.42
CA ARG A 345 5.28 1.08 6.29
C ARG A 345 4.82 0.28 5.07
N SER A 346 4.32 1.00 4.06
CA SER A 346 4.26 0.43 2.72
C SER A 346 5.69 0.34 2.16
N LEU A 347 5.98 -0.73 1.43
CA LEU A 347 7.28 -0.98 0.79
C LEU A 347 7.20 -0.95 -0.73
#